data_AF-A0A814FMY7-F1
#
_entry.id   AF-A0A814FMY7-F1
#
_cell.length_a   1.000
_cell.length_b   1.000
_cell.length_c   1.000
_cell.angle_alpha   90.00
_cell.angle_beta   90.00
_cell.angle_gamma   90.00
#
_symmetry.space_group_name_H-M   'P 1'
#
loop_
_entity.id
_entity.type
_entity.pdbx_description
1 polymer ?
#
loop_
_entity_poly.entity_id
_entity_poly.type
_entity_poly.pdbx_seq_one_letter_code
_entity_poly.pdbx_strand_id
1 'polypeptide(L)'
;MQSLLLSSLECFFEQTCFDLIQEKINANADYYLKINGSVLLTNSTRFSPKTTVEEIINELMIEQWYENVCYEEYYQQCAPEQCSYLLTFRNNALYIVTIVIGLFGGLLVALKIIVPIIVRWIRNRMRPQVTPTDVSG
;
A
#
# COMPACT_ATOMS: atom_id res chain seq x y z
N MET A 1 9.51 -2.40 -28.43
CA MET A 1 9.60 -2.95 -27.06
C MET A 1 8.73 -4.20 -26.87
N GLN A 2 7.60 -4.36 -27.56
CA GLN A 2 6.73 -5.54 -27.44
C GLN A 2 7.41 -6.87 -27.84
N SER A 3 8.31 -6.86 -28.82
CA SER A 3 9.03 -8.07 -29.26
C SER A 3 9.93 -8.68 -28.18
N LEU A 4 10.44 -7.87 -27.24
CA LEU A 4 11.26 -8.36 -26.13
C LEU A 4 10.39 -9.03 -25.07
N LEU A 5 9.23 -8.45 -24.76
CA LEU A 5 8.28 -8.99 -23.79
C LEU A 5 7.77 -10.37 -24.19
N LEU A 6 7.54 -10.59 -25.49
CA LEU A 6 7.10 -11.87 -26.04
C LEU A 6 8.21 -12.92 -26.18
N SER A 7 9.48 -12.53 -26.02
CA SER A 7 10.62 -13.45 -26.11
C SER A 7 10.85 -14.20 -24.80
N SER A 8 11.60 -15.31 -24.85
CA SER A 8 12.02 -16.09 -23.67
C SER A 8 13.53 -15.99 -23.46
N LEU A 9 13.98 -16.34 -22.25
CA LEU A 9 15.40 -16.42 -21.88
C LEU A 9 15.97 -17.85 -22.00
N GLU A 10 15.38 -18.68 -22.86
CA GLU A 10 15.72 -20.11 -23.02
C GLU A 10 17.20 -20.34 -23.34
N CYS A 11 17.79 -19.45 -24.14
CA CYS A 11 19.19 -19.51 -24.56
C CYS A 11 20.19 -19.52 -23.39
N PHE A 12 19.81 -18.95 -22.24
CA PHE A 12 20.68 -18.96 -21.05
C PHE A 12 20.76 -20.34 -20.37
N PHE A 13 19.91 -21.29 -20.75
CA PHE A 13 19.90 -22.66 -20.20
C PHE A 13 20.48 -23.70 -21.17
N GLU A 14 20.85 -23.30 -22.40
CA GLU A 14 21.32 -24.21 -23.45
C GLU A 14 22.74 -23.83 -23.91
N GLN A 15 23.68 -24.77 -23.81
CA GLN A 15 25.11 -24.49 -24.02
C GLN A 15 25.40 -24.04 -25.45
N THR A 16 24.81 -24.71 -26.44
CA THR A 16 24.97 -24.41 -27.87
C THR A 16 24.54 -22.98 -28.20
N CYS A 17 23.41 -22.54 -27.66
CA CYS A 17 22.88 -21.20 -27.88
C CYS A 17 23.74 -20.14 -27.15
N PHE A 18 24.13 -20.43 -25.91
CA PHE A 18 24.96 -19.54 -25.10
C PHE A 18 26.36 -19.34 -25.73
N ASP A 19 26.96 -20.41 -26.25
CA ASP A 19 28.27 -20.35 -26.92
C ASP A 19 28.24 -19.43 -28.16
N LEU A 20 27.14 -19.44 -28.93
CA LEU A 20 26.96 -18.53 -30.07
C LEU A 20 26.89 -17.06 -29.65
N ILE A 21 26.23 -16.78 -28.52
CA ILE A 21 26.17 -15.42 -27.96
C ILE A 21 27.57 -15.02 -27.49
N GLN A 22 28.25 -15.89 -26.75
CA GLN A 22 29.59 -15.65 -26.22
C GLN A 22 30.59 -15.42 -27.35
N GLU A 23 30.54 -16.21 -28.43
CA GLU A 23 31.38 -16.02 -29.61
C GLU A 23 31.15 -14.65 -30.25
N LYS A 24 29.88 -14.28 -30.50
CA LYS A 24 29.54 -13.00 -31.14
C LYS A 24 29.94 -11.79 -30.29
N ILE A 25 29.76 -11.87 -28.98
CA ILE A 25 30.19 -10.81 -28.07
C ILE A 25 31.71 -10.73 -28.08
N ASN A 26 32.40 -11.86 -27.90
CA ASN A 26 33.86 -11.89 -27.79
C ASN A 26 34.59 -11.57 -29.10
N ALA A 27 33.95 -11.76 -30.26
CA ALA A 27 34.48 -11.38 -31.57
C ALA A 27 34.54 -9.86 -31.75
N ASN A 28 33.59 -9.12 -31.15
CA ASN A 28 33.43 -7.68 -31.33
C ASN A 28 33.82 -6.86 -30.09
N ALA A 29 34.11 -7.54 -28.97
CA ALA A 29 34.43 -6.92 -27.70
C ALA A 29 35.91 -6.54 -27.60
N ASP A 30 36.17 -5.34 -27.07
CA ASP A 30 37.46 -5.02 -26.46
C ASP A 30 37.79 -6.07 -25.39
N TYR A 31 39.09 -6.28 -25.11
CA TYR A 31 39.56 -7.30 -24.18
C TYR A 31 38.80 -7.32 -22.83
N TYR A 32 38.34 -6.16 -22.35
CA TYR A 32 37.63 -5.97 -21.08
C TYR A 32 36.16 -6.41 -21.08
N LEU A 33 35.55 -6.61 -22.24
CA LEU A 33 34.15 -6.99 -22.40
C LEU A 33 33.99 -8.47 -22.78
N LYS A 34 35.09 -9.24 -22.76
CA LYS A 34 35.01 -10.68 -22.99
C LYS A 34 34.23 -11.35 -21.87
N ILE A 35 33.14 -12.01 -22.25
CA ILE A 35 32.31 -12.75 -21.31
C ILE A 35 32.84 -14.18 -21.27
N ASN A 36 33.09 -14.65 -20.05
CA ASN A 36 33.37 -16.05 -19.75
C ASN A 36 32.31 -16.52 -18.75
N GLY A 37 31.19 -17.02 -19.27
CA GLY A 37 30.05 -17.47 -18.48
C GLY A 37 29.75 -18.94 -18.73
N SER A 38 28.89 -19.50 -17.91
CA SER A 38 28.29 -20.82 -18.11
C SER A 38 26.78 -20.69 -18.19
N VAL A 39 26.12 -21.68 -18.77
CA VAL A 39 24.66 -21.77 -18.75
C VAL A 39 24.10 -21.84 -17.34
N LEU A 40 22.86 -21.37 -17.20
CA LEU A 40 22.06 -21.51 -16.00
C LEU A 40 21.55 -22.95 -15.87
N LEU A 41 21.43 -23.40 -14.62
CA LEU A 41 20.82 -24.69 -14.31
C LEU A 41 19.30 -24.50 -14.25
N THR A 42 18.53 -25.44 -14.80
CA THR A 42 17.06 -25.36 -14.76
C THR A 42 16.50 -25.32 -13.33
N ASN A 43 17.26 -25.82 -12.35
CA ASN A 43 16.87 -25.84 -10.94
C ASN A 43 17.29 -24.57 -10.16
N SER A 44 17.99 -23.61 -10.79
CA SER A 44 18.45 -22.39 -10.10
C SER A 44 17.39 -21.29 -10.03
N THR A 45 16.30 -21.43 -10.76
CA THR A 45 15.19 -20.47 -10.84
C THR A 45 13.87 -21.21 -10.71
N ARG A 46 12.82 -20.51 -10.27
CA ARG A 46 11.46 -21.04 -10.34
C ARG A 46 10.86 -20.94 -11.74
N PHE A 47 11.41 -20.09 -12.61
CA PHE A 47 10.88 -19.85 -13.94
C PHE A 47 11.34 -20.94 -14.91
N SER A 48 10.42 -21.39 -15.77
CA SER A 48 10.78 -22.31 -16.84
C SER A 48 11.63 -21.57 -17.89
N PRO A 49 12.61 -22.22 -18.54
CA PRO A 49 13.35 -21.61 -19.65
C PRO A 49 12.46 -21.04 -20.77
N LYS A 50 11.24 -21.56 -20.90
CA LYS A 50 10.25 -21.15 -21.91
C LYS A 50 9.33 -20.01 -21.46
N THR A 51 9.42 -19.58 -20.20
CA THR A 51 8.65 -18.45 -19.68
C THR A 51 9.03 -17.18 -20.43
N THR A 52 8.02 -16.37 -20.80
CA THR A 52 8.26 -15.11 -21.52
C THR A 52 8.81 -14.05 -20.58
N VAL A 53 9.54 -13.08 -21.15
CA VAL A 53 10.06 -11.94 -20.38
C VAL A 53 8.90 -11.14 -19.76
N GLU A 54 7.76 -11.04 -20.45
CA GLU A 54 6.55 -10.42 -19.91
C GLU A 54 6.07 -11.09 -18.63
N GLU A 55 5.96 -12.42 -18.62
CA GLU A 55 5.51 -13.18 -17.46
C GLU A 55 6.50 -13.05 -16.30
N ILE A 56 7.80 -13.09 -16.57
CA ILE A 56 8.85 -12.89 -15.57
C ILE A 56 8.74 -11.49 -14.93
N ILE A 57 8.49 -10.44 -15.72
CA ILE A 57 8.32 -9.07 -15.23
C ILE A 57 7.02 -8.91 -14.42
N ASN A 58 5.92 -9.52 -14.89
CA ASN A 58 4.64 -9.48 -14.17
C ASN A 58 4.73 -10.16 -12.80
N GLU A 59 5.60 -11.16 -12.68
CA GLU A 59 5.97 -11.85 -11.44
C GLU A 59 7.08 -11.12 -10.65
N LEU A 60 7.37 -9.87 -11.01
CA LEU A 60 8.36 -8.99 -10.38
C LEU A 60 9.79 -9.55 -10.38
N MET A 61 10.07 -10.55 -11.24
CA MET A 61 11.33 -11.27 -11.30
C MET A 61 11.75 -11.90 -9.96
N ILE A 62 10.80 -12.12 -9.07
CA ILE A 62 11.07 -12.70 -7.75
C ILE A 62 11.45 -14.16 -7.97
N GLU A 63 12.41 -14.70 -7.22
CA GLU A 63 12.74 -16.14 -7.29
C GLU A 63 12.11 -16.90 -6.12
N GLN A 64 12.27 -16.37 -4.91
CA GLN A 64 11.74 -16.96 -3.69
C GLN A 64 11.12 -15.88 -2.80
N TRP A 65 9.98 -16.21 -2.17
CA TRP A 65 9.38 -15.38 -1.13
C TRP A 65 9.90 -15.85 0.23
N TYR A 66 10.58 -14.96 0.94
CA TYR A 66 10.96 -15.20 2.33
C TYR A 66 10.00 -14.44 3.24
N GLU A 67 9.32 -15.17 4.13
CA GLU A 67 8.35 -14.57 5.07
C GLU A 67 9.02 -13.83 6.23
N ASN A 68 10.29 -14.13 6.53
CA ASN A 68 11.04 -13.58 7.68
C ASN A 68 12.22 -12.70 7.24
N VAL A 69 12.01 -11.81 6.27
CA VAL A 69 13.06 -10.85 5.87
C VAL A 69 12.98 -9.62 6.76
N CYS A 70 14.10 -9.29 7.42
CA CYS A 70 14.28 -8.00 8.05
C CYS A 70 14.74 -7.01 6.99
N TYR A 71 13.91 -6.02 6.65
CA TYR A 71 14.22 -5.02 5.63
C TYR A 71 14.97 -3.79 6.19
N GLU A 72 15.51 -3.87 7.40
CA GLU A 72 16.16 -2.75 8.07
C GLU A 72 17.33 -2.18 7.24
N GLU A 73 18.21 -3.06 6.75
CA GLU A 73 19.34 -2.64 5.90
C GLU A 73 18.87 -2.01 4.58
N TYR A 74 17.79 -2.52 3.99
CA TYR A 74 17.20 -1.97 2.77
C TYR A 74 16.66 -0.55 3.00
N TYR A 75 15.92 -0.34 4.09
CA TYR A 75 15.41 0.98 4.44
C TYR A 75 16.52 1.96 4.85
N GLN A 76 17.59 1.48 5.48
CA GLN A 76 18.76 2.29 5.79
C GLN A 76 19.50 2.76 4.54
N GLN A 77 19.59 1.91 3.51
CA GLN A 77 20.17 2.31 2.22
C GLN A 77 19.29 3.31 1.47
N CYS A 78 17.96 3.12 1.50
CA CYS A 78 17.04 4.03 0.82
C CYS A 78 16.81 5.35 1.59
N ALA A 79 17.08 5.38 2.90
CA ALA A 79 16.98 6.53 3.81
C ALA A 79 15.92 7.56 3.39
N PRO A 80 14.64 7.17 3.29
CA PRO A 80 13.62 8.07 2.76
C PRO A 80 13.47 9.29 3.67
N GLU A 81 13.68 10.50 3.13
CA GLU A 81 13.56 11.74 3.92
C GLU A 81 12.15 11.94 4.48
N GLN A 82 11.15 11.38 3.80
CA GLN A 82 9.75 11.45 4.21
C GLN A 82 9.06 10.10 3.99
N CYS A 83 8.40 9.59 5.01
CA CYS A 83 7.54 8.42 4.90
C CYS A 83 6.17 8.84 4.36
N SER A 84 5.80 8.34 3.19
CA SER A 84 4.43 8.42 2.68
C SER A 84 3.73 7.08 2.92
N TYR A 85 2.60 7.13 3.61
CA TYR A 85 1.75 5.96 3.79
C TYR A 85 0.42 6.22 3.09
N LEU A 86 -0.04 5.23 2.34
CA LEU A 86 -1.37 5.26 1.76
C LEU A 86 -2.36 4.92 2.89
N LEU A 87 -3.18 5.90 3.28
CA LEU A 87 -4.36 5.67 4.10
C LEU A 87 -5.41 4.95 3.25
N THR A 88 -5.26 3.63 3.09
CA THR A 88 -6.28 2.79 2.49
C THR A 88 -7.36 2.55 3.54
N PHE A 89 -8.43 3.35 3.48
CA PHE A 89 -9.65 3.02 4.21
C PHE A 89 -10.21 1.74 3.59
N ARG A 90 -9.90 0.59 4.19
CA ARG A 90 -10.59 -0.66 3.87
C ARG A 90 -12.08 -0.37 4.07
N ASN A 91 -12.87 -0.43 3.00
CA ASN A 91 -14.32 -0.25 3.00
C ASN A 91 -14.96 -1.30 3.93
N ASN A 92 -14.90 -1.04 5.23
CA ASN A 92 -15.41 -1.94 6.23
C ASN A 92 -16.85 -1.51 6.45
N ALA A 93 -17.80 -2.29 5.92
CA ALA A 93 -19.22 -2.02 6.09
C ALA A 93 -19.58 -1.82 7.58
N LEU A 94 -18.91 -2.52 8.49
CA LEU A 94 -19.05 -2.34 9.92
C LEU A 94 -18.70 -0.92 10.38
N TYR A 95 -17.64 -0.31 9.84
CA TYR A 95 -17.25 1.06 10.17
C TYR A 95 -18.35 2.05 9.79
N ILE A 96 -18.90 1.93 8.57
CA ILE A 96 -20.00 2.78 8.10
C ILE A 96 -21.24 2.61 9.00
N VAL A 97 -21.62 1.37 9.31
CA VAL A 97 -22.78 1.06 10.16
C VAL A 97 -22.61 1.65 11.56
N THR A 98 -21.43 1.52 12.17
CA THR A 98 -21.17 2.08 13.51
C THR A 98 -21.25 3.60 13.54
N ILE A 99 -20.78 4.29 12.49
CA ILE A 99 -20.90 5.75 12.37
C ILE A 99 -22.37 6.16 12.28
N VAL A 100 -23.16 5.50 11.45
CA VAL A 100 -24.58 5.82 11.26
C VAL A 100 -25.36 5.63 12.57
N ILE A 101 -25.16 4.50 13.25
CA ILE A 101 -25.79 4.23 14.55
C ILE A 101 -25.34 5.26 15.60
N GLY A 102 -24.05 5.57 15.65
CA GLY A 102 -23.48 6.56 16.56
C GLY A 102 -24.02 7.97 16.34
N LEU A 103 -24.21 8.38 15.08
CA LEU A 103 -24.78 9.68 14.73
C LEU A 103 -26.25 9.79 15.14
N PHE A 104 -27.08 8.81 14.79
CA PHE A 104 -28.49 8.83 15.17
C PHE A 104 -28.69 8.75 16.68
N GLY A 105 -27.97 7.83 17.35
CA GLY A 105 -28.03 7.69 18.80
C GLY A 105 -27.50 8.93 19.53
N GLY A 106 -26.33 9.42 19.12
CA GLY A 106 -25.67 10.58 19.73
C GLY A 106 -26.49 11.86 19.56
N LEU A 107 -27.06 12.10 18.37
CA LEU A 107 -27.87 13.29 18.11
C LEU A 107 -29.13 13.34 18.98
N LEU A 108 -29.83 12.21 19.10
CA LEU A 108 -31.05 12.13 19.92
C LEU A 108 -30.76 12.37 21.41
N VAL A 109 -29.68 11.78 21.92
CA VAL A 109 -29.26 11.96 23.33
C VAL A 109 -28.80 13.39 23.57
N ALA A 110 -27.97 13.94 22.69
CA ALA A 110 -27.49 15.32 22.78
C ALA A 110 -28.67 16.31 22.79
N LEU A 111 -29.64 16.15 21.89
CA LEU A 111 -30.80 17.02 21.83
C LEU A 111 -31.65 16.95 23.11
N LYS A 112 -31.89 15.74 23.65
CA LYS A 112 -32.62 15.57 24.92
C LYS A 112 -31.94 16.25 26.11
N ILE A 113 -30.61 16.39 26.09
CA ILE A 113 -29.84 17.06 27.14
C ILE A 113 -29.80 18.58 26.89
N ILE A 114 -29.53 19.00 25.66
CA ILE A 114 -29.35 20.40 25.30
C ILE A 114 -30.66 21.18 25.41
N VAL A 115 -31.78 20.61 24.96
CA VAL A 115 -33.10 21.29 24.98
C VAL A 115 -33.50 21.77 26.37
N PRO A 116 -33.54 20.95 27.44
CA PRO A 116 -33.94 21.43 28.77
C PRO A 116 -32.95 22.44 29.35
N ILE A 117 -31.65 22.34 29.02
CA ILE A 117 -30.64 23.32 29.44
C ILE A 117 -30.94 24.69 28.81
N ILE A 118 -31.15 24.72 27.49
CA ILE A 118 -31.47 25.94 26.76
C ILE A 118 -32.80 26.53 27.24
N VAL A 119 -33.84 25.72 27.36
CA VAL A 119 -35.17 26.17 27.83
C VAL A 119 -35.07 26.75 29.24
N ARG A 120 -34.33 26.11 30.16
CA ARG A 120 -34.12 26.63 31.51
C ARG A 120 -33.34 27.93 31.51
N TRP A 121 -32.32 28.04 30.67
CA TRP A 121 -31.52 29.25 30.53
C TRP A 121 -32.36 30.43 30.01
N ILE A 122 -33.15 30.19 28.95
CA ILE A 122 -34.07 31.17 28.37
C ILE A 122 -35.13 31.57 29.41
N ARG A 123 -35.77 30.62 30.08
CA ARG A 123 -36.78 30.90 31.12
C ARG A 123 -36.22 31.73 32.27
N ASN A 124 -34.99 31.44 32.70
CA ASN A 124 -34.34 32.20 33.77
C ASN A 124 -33.99 33.63 33.33
N ARG A 125 -33.63 33.82 32.06
CA ARG A 125 -33.42 35.16 31.46
C ARG A 125 -34.71 35.95 31.30
N MET A 126 -35.83 35.29 31.02
CA MET A 126 -37.12 35.93 30.76
C MET A 126 -38.02 36.09 31.99
N ARG A 127 -37.64 35.61 33.18
CA ARG A 127 -38.42 35.86 34.41
C ARG A 127 -38.39 37.37 34.75
N PRO A 128 -39.52 38.09 34.74
CA PRO A 128 -39.60 39.42 35.32
C PRO A 128 -39.39 39.29 36.83
N GLN A 129 -38.62 40.21 37.42
CA GLN A 129 -38.55 40.35 38.88
C GLN A 129 -39.95 40.72 39.39
N VAL A 130 -40.66 39.79 40.02
CA VAL A 130 -41.87 40.11 40.77
C VAL A 130 -41.41 40.62 42.13
N THR A 131 -41.40 41.94 42.28
CA THR A 131 -41.26 42.61 43.58
C THR A 131 -42.49 42.32 44.43
N PRO A 132 -42.35 41.80 45.66
CA PRO A 132 -43.48 41.70 46.58
C PRO A 132 -43.66 43.07 47.26
N THR A 133 -44.66 43.84 46.84
CA THR A 133 -45.17 44.95 47.66
C THR A 133 -46.50 44.56 48.29
N ASP A 134 -46.36 44.12 49.53
CA ASP A 134 -47.18 44.39 50.72
C ASP A 134 -48.71 44.22 50.65
N VAL A 135 -49.17 43.19 51.36
CA VAL A 135 -50.50 43.10 51.94
C VAL A 135 -50.38 43.63 53.37
N SER A 136 -50.71 44.90 53.60
CA SER A 136 -51.00 45.41 54.94
C SER A 136 -51.74 46.75 54.91
N GLY A 137 -52.89 46.82 55.59
CA GLY A 137 -53.57 48.06 56.01
C GLY A 137 -54.85 48.38 55.28
#